data_AF-A0A2R6JJ14-F1
#
_entry.id   AF-A0A2R6JJ14-F1
#
_cell.length_a   1.000
_cell.length_b   1.000
_cell.length_c   1.000
_cell.angle_alpha   90.00
_cell.angle_beta   90.00
_cell.angle_gamma   90.00
#
_symmetry.space_group_name_H-M   'P 1'
#
loop_
_entity.id
_entity.type
_entity.pdbx_description
1 polymer ?
#
loop_
_entity_poly.entity_id
_entity_poly.type
_entity_poly.pdbx_seq_one_letter_code
_entity_poly.pdbx_strand_id
1 'polypeptide(L)'
;VVASSSLEALQRAVLFVNVDLYRTGLSGIDRYEAPDVLTAMDEMLFSLRGFPASTKEKLLLVVMSRFIEKRALEAGQGRLDVAFQELSRMKDEYGTAKVYERLAKSDLEVHVYGVPDAVPEVDGITVHAGESERYRRSWFVVFRPPPGEEPAALLAMEAGPNENEWDAMWTYDRGRVGRLGDIVENGF
;
A
#
# COMPACT_ATOMS: atom_id res chain seq x y z
N VAL A 1 27.44 -2.29 -8.06
CA VAL A 1 26.16 -2.83 -7.56
C VAL A 1 25.54 -1.73 -6.73
N VAL A 2 24.31 -1.27 -7.06
CA VAL A 2 23.66 -0.14 -6.37
C VAL A 2 22.86 -0.62 -5.15
N ALA A 3 22.33 -1.84 -5.20
CA ALA A 3 21.79 -2.58 -4.05
C ALA A 3 21.82 -4.08 -4.31
N SER A 4 21.79 -4.90 -3.26
CA SER A 4 21.67 -6.35 -3.36
C SER A 4 20.96 -6.91 -2.14
N SER A 5 20.03 -7.85 -2.35
CA SER A 5 19.41 -8.61 -1.27
C SER A 5 19.61 -10.10 -1.51
N SER A 6 19.69 -10.89 -0.44
CA SER A 6 19.67 -12.34 -0.60
C SER A 6 18.30 -12.79 -1.10
N LEU A 7 18.28 -13.88 -1.88
CA LEU A 7 17.02 -14.49 -2.32
C LEU A 7 16.15 -14.85 -1.11
N GLU A 8 16.74 -15.29 -0.01
CA GLU A 8 16.04 -15.56 1.24
C GLU A 8 15.42 -14.29 1.82
N ALA A 9 16.14 -13.15 1.86
CA ALA A 9 15.57 -11.89 2.36
C ALA A 9 14.38 -11.42 1.52
N LEU A 10 14.48 -11.52 0.19
CA LEU A 10 13.39 -11.19 -0.72
C LEU A 10 12.21 -12.17 -0.57
N GLN A 11 12.49 -13.47 -0.48
CA GLN A 11 11.48 -14.49 -0.22
C GLN A 11 10.83 -14.30 1.14
N ARG A 12 11.57 -13.90 2.17
CA ARG A 12 11.00 -13.64 3.50
C ARG A 12 10.09 -12.42 3.47
N ALA A 13 10.51 -11.33 2.84
CA ALA A 13 9.65 -10.17 2.67
C ALA A 13 8.35 -10.56 1.94
N VAL A 14 8.44 -11.28 0.82
CA VAL A 14 7.26 -11.66 0.01
C VAL A 14 6.39 -12.74 0.67
N LEU A 15 6.99 -13.74 1.32
CA LEU A 15 6.29 -14.88 1.92
C LEU A 15 5.82 -14.60 3.34
N PHE A 16 6.61 -13.94 4.20
CA PHE A 16 6.21 -13.65 5.59
C PHE A 16 5.31 -12.42 5.71
N VAL A 17 5.41 -11.42 4.82
CA VAL A 17 4.36 -10.38 4.76
C VAL A 17 3.01 -11.01 4.45
N ASN A 18 2.95 -12.12 3.70
CA ASN A 18 1.71 -12.90 3.60
C ASN A 18 1.48 -13.73 4.89
N VAL A 19 2.41 -14.59 5.30
CA VAL A 19 2.13 -15.62 6.32
C VAL A 19 1.94 -15.07 7.73
N ASP A 20 2.72 -14.07 8.16
CA ASP A 20 2.57 -13.49 9.51
C ASP A 20 1.42 -12.48 9.57
N LEU A 21 1.12 -11.72 8.50
CA LEU A 21 -0.10 -10.89 8.48
C LEU A 21 -1.37 -11.75 8.48
N TYR A 22 -1.44 -12.79 7.62
CA TYR A 22 -2.64 -13.62 7.49
C TYR A 22 -2.86 -14.59 8.69
N ARG A 23 -1.86 -14.82 9.55
CA ARG A 23 -2.04 -15.67 10.75
C ARG A 23 -2.06 -14.92 12.08
N THR A 24 -1.29 -13.86 12.28
CA THR A 24 -1.16 -13.24 13.61
C THR A 24 -1.66 -11.79 13.67
N GLY A 25 -1.79 -11.11 12.52
CA GLY A 25 -2.35 -9.76 12.41
C GLY A 25 -1.64 -8.68 13.27
N LEU A 26 -0.52 -9.00 13.92
CA LEU A 26 0.05 -8.16 15.00
C LEU A 26 1.59 -8.10 14.98
N SER A 27 2.31 -9.04 14.35
CA SER A 27 3.78 -9.07 14.40
C SER A 27 4.49 -8.68 13.09
N GLY A 28 3.74 -8.42 12.01
CA GLY A 28 4.31 -8.21 10.67
C GLY A 28 4.82 -6.80 10.42
N ILE A 29 4.06 -5.77 10.81
CA ILE A 29 4.43 -4.37 10.59
C ILE A 29 5.69 -4.03 11.40
N ASP A 30 5.75 -4.37 12.68
CA ASP A 30 6.87 -3.92 13.54
C ASP A 30 8.20 -4.64 13.25
N ARG A 31 8.21 -5.82 12.61
CA ARG A 31 9.42 -6.68 12.50
C ARG A 31 10.21 -6.59 11.21
N TYR A 32 9.63 -6.12 10.11
CA TYR A 32 10.27 -6.23 8.80
C TYR A 32 10.52 -4.86 8.17
N GLU A 33 11.75 -4.66 7.69
CA GLU A 33 12.11 -3.61 6.75
C GLU A 33 12.00 -4.16 5.32
N ALA A 34 11.67 -3.30 4.34
CA ALA A 34 11.75 -3.70 2.95
C ALA A 34 13.21 -4.07 2.61
N PRO A 35 13.46 -5.17 1.89
CA PRO A 35 14.81 -5.52 1.45
C PRO A 35 15.44 -4.37 0.66
N ASP A 36 16.76 -4.15 0.82
CA ASP A 36 17.52 -3.09 0.13
C ASP A 36 17.23 -2.99 -1.37
N VAL A 37 17.02 -4.12 -2.05
CA VAL A 37 16.69 -4.13 -3.47
C VAL A 37 15.34 -3.48 -3.79
N LEU A 38 14.33 -3.64 -2.92
CA LEU A 38 13.03 -2.99 -3.12
C LEU A 38 13.13 -1.49 -2.84
N THR A 39 13.86 -1.12 -1.79
CA THR A 39 14.08 0.29 -1.46
C THR A 39 14.85 1.01 -2.57
N ALA A 40 15.85 0.36 -3.19
CA ALA A 40 16.65 0.91 -4.29
C ALA A 40 16.00 0.83 -5.68
N MET A 41 14.84 0.20 -5.79
CA MET A 41 14.00 0.18 -6.99
C MET A 41 13.02 1.36 -7.02
N ASP A 42 13.21 2.35 -6.15
CA ASP A 42 12.41 3.55 -6.16
C ASP A 42 12.50 4.25 -7.52
N GLU A 43 11.38 4.84 -7.92
CA GLU A 43 11.17 5.51 -9.21
C GLU A 43 11.31 4.61 -10.45
N MET A 44 11.57 3.31 -10.31
CA MET A 44 11.55 2.38 -11.43
C MET A 44 10.11 2.01 -11.80
N LEU A 45 9.80 2.07 -13.09
CA LEU A 45 8.56 1.53 -13.63
C LEU A 45 8.71 0.03 -13.87
N PHE A 46 7.74 -0.75 -13.41
CA PHE A 46 7.70 -2.18 -13.65
C PHE A 46 6.26 -2.64 -13.88
N SER A 47 6.13 -3.69 -14.69
CA SER A 47 4.84 -4.33 -14.95
C SER A 47 4.73 -5.63 -14.19
N LEU A 48 3.60 -5.86 -13.52
CA LEU A 48 3.30 -7.06 -12.74
C LEU A 48 2.06 -7.74 -13.30
N ARG A 49 2.04 -9.07 -13.23
CA ARG A 49 0.88 -9.88 -13.64
C ARG A 49 0.27 -10.57 -12.43
N GLY A 50 -1.05 -10.65 -12.39
CA GLY A 50 -1.80 -11.45 -11.43
C GLY A 50 -2.29 -12.75 -12.04
N PHE A 51 -3.17 -13.43 -11.31
CA PHE A 51 -3.75 -14.70 -11.75
C PHE A 51 -4.55 -14.50 -13.05
N PRO A 52 -4.49 -15.44 -14.02
CA PRO A 52 -3.77 -16.72 -13.99
C PRO A 52 -2.30 -16.63 -14.41
N ALA A 53 -1.85 -15.50 -14.97
CA ALA A 53 -0.50 -15.36 -15.52
C ALA A 53 0.60 -15.45 -14.45
N SER A 54 0.34 -14.99 -13.22
CA SER A 54 1.23 -15.16 -12.07
C SER A 54 0.48 -15.08 -10.75
N THR A 55 0.81 -15.95 -9.80
CA THR A 55 0.28 -15.89 -8.42
C THR A 55 1.19 -15.13 -7.46
N LYS A 56 2.35 -14.63 -7.93
CA LYS A 56 3.43 -14.11 -7.08
C LYS A 56 3.83 -12.67 -7.38
N GLU A 57 3.72 -12.20 -8.62
CA GLU A 57 4.23 -10.88 -9.00
C GLU A 57 3.49 -9.75 -8.25
N LYS A 58 2.16 -9.83 -8.13
CA LYS A 58 1.34 -8.88 -7.35
C LYS A 58 1.71 -8.80 -5.87
N LEU A 59 2.38 -9.81 -5.30
CA LEU A 59 2.80 -9.78 -3.89
C LEU A 59 3.76 -8.63 -3.61
N LEU A 60 4.49 -8.14 -4.61
CA LEU A 60 5.34 -6.96 -4.46
C LEU A 60 4.53 -5.70 -4.10
N LEU A 61 3.34 -5.53 -4.68
CA LEU A 61 2.46 -4.40 -4.34
C LEU A 61 2.01 -4.48 -2.88
N VAL A 62 1.65 -5.68 -2.43
CA VAL A 62 1.25 -5.91 -1.03
C VAL A 62 2.42 -5.61 -0.08
N VAL A 63 3.63 -6.10 -0.37
CA VAL A 63 4.82 -5.83 0.45
C VAL A 63 5.10 -4.34 0.56
N MET A 64 5.08 -3.62 -0.57
CA MET A 64 5.34 -2.18 -0.57
C MET A 64 4.24 -1.38 0.12
N SER A 65 2.96 -1.76 -0.04
CA SER A 65 1.85 -1.19 0.73
C SER A 65 2.10 -1.31 2.23
N ARG A 66 2.43 -2.52 2.73
CA ARG A 66 2.67 -2.74 4.16
C ARG A 66 3.89 -1.99 4.68
N PHE A 67 4.93 -1.85 3.86
CA PHE A 67 6.09 -1.05 4.22
C PHE A 67 5.76 0.44 4.40
N ILE A 68 4.92 0.99 3.52
CA ILE A 68 4.48 2.39 3.61
C ILE A 68 3.53 2.58 4.81
N GLU A 69 2.59 1.67 5.02
CA GLU A 69 1.70 1.69 6.20
C GLU A 69 2.48 1.59 7.51
N LYS A 70 3.53 0.76 7.56
CA LYS A 70 4.45 0.70 8.70
C LYS A 70 5.09 2.06 8.96
N ARG A 71 5.70 2.67 7.93
CA ARG A 71 6.32 3.99 8.05
C ARG A 71 5.33 5.03 8.58
N ALA A 72 4.10 5.01 8.08
CA ALA A 72 3.04 5.88 8.56
C ALA A 72 2.77 5.65 10.05
N LEU A 73 2.61 4.39 10.47
CA LEU A 73 2.37 4.04 11.87
C LEU A 73 3.53 4.42 12.79
N GLU A 74 4.78 4.24 12.34
CA GLU A 74 5.98 4.60 13.10
C GLU A 74 6.11 6.13 13.28
N ALA A 75 5.78 6.91 12.24
CA ALA A 75 5.71 8.35 12.34
C ALA A 75 4.54 8.80 13.24
N GLY A 76 3.41 8.10 13.19
CA GLY A 76 2.24 8.32 14.06
C GLY A 76 1.49 9.63 13.81
N GLN A 77 1.87 10.40 12.79
CA GLN A 77 1.29 11.69 12.42
C GLN A 77 1.49 11.95 10.91
N GLY A 78 0.68 12.85 10.35
CA GLY A 78 0.65 13.14 8.91
C GLY A 78 -0.57 12.51 8.26
N ARG A 79 -0.50 12.26 6.96
CA ARG A 79 -1.64 11.75 6.18
C ARG A 79 -1.30 10.50 5.39
N LEU A 80 -2.20 9.52 5.44
CA LEU A 80 -2.10 8.25 4.72
C LEU A 80 -3.34 8.05 3.85
N ASP A 81 -3.17 8.07 2.53
CA ASP A 81 -4.23 7.82 1.54
C ASP A 81 -4.06 6.41 0.93
N VAL A 82 -5.07 5.54 1.01
CA VAL A 82 -4.99 4.14 0.54
C VAL A 82 -6.20 3.71 -0.29
N ALA A 83 -5.94 3.17 -1.49
CA ALA A 83 -6.99 2.55 -2.32
C ALA A 83 -7.11 1.05 -2.08
N PHE A 84 -8.32 0.61 -1.77
CA PHE A 84 -8.70 -0.78 -1.58
C PHE A 84 -9.33 -1.43 -2.81
N GLN A 85 -9.67 -0.65 -3.84
CA GLN A 85 -10.55 -1.02 -4.95
C GLN A 85 -12.00 -1.29 -4.51
N GLU A 86 -12.20 -2.20 -3.56
CA GLU A 86 -13.47 -2.60 -2.95
C GLU A 86 -13.36 -2.46 -1.43
N LEU A 87 -14.32 -1.77 -0.80
CA LEU A 87 -14.27 -1.51 0.64
C LEU A 87 -14.47 -2.78 1.49
N SER A 88 -15.10 -3.83 0.96
CA SER A 88 -15.19 -5.15 1.61
C SER A 88 -13.82 -5.75 1.95
N ARG A 89 -12.78 -5.43 1.17
CA ARG A 89 -11.41 -5.95 1.38
C ARG A 89 -10.77 -5.49 2.67
N MET A 90 -11.27 -4.40 3.27
CA MET A 90 -10.84 -3.98 4.60
C MET A 90 -11.20 -5.03 5.68
N LYS A 91 -12.31 -5.74 5.50
CA LYS A 91 -12.82 -6.77 6.42
C LYS A 91 -12.35 -8.16 6.04
N ASP A 92 -12.38 -8.47 4.75
CA ASP A 92 -12.17 -9.83 4.26
C ASP A 92 -10.70 -10.25 4.23
N GLU A 93 -9.78 -9.28 4.15
CA GLU A 93 -8.35 -9.57 4.19
C GLU A 93 -7.86 -9.67 5.65
N TYR A 94 -7.48 -10.88 6.05
CA TYR A 94 -7.11 -11.18 7.44
C TYR A 94 -5.95 -10.28 7.92
N GLY A 95 -6.19 -9.54 8.99
CA GLY A 95 -5.22 -8.62 9.60
C GLY A 95 -5.33 -7.18 9.11
N THR A 96 -5.98 -6.90 7.97
CA THR A 96 -6.16 -5.53 7.44
C THR A 96 -6.93 -4.65 8.42
N ALA A 97 -8.10 -5.09 8.90
CA ALA A 97 -8.88 -4.32 9.88
C ALA A 97 -8.06 -3.91 11.12
N LYS A 98 -7.28 -4.84 11.70
CA LYS A 98 -6.43 -4.57 12.87
C LYS A 98 -5.32 -3.54 12.59
N VAL A 99 -4.76 -3.55 11.39
CA VAL A 99 -3.75 -2.55 10.98
C VAL A 99 -4.39 -1.16 10.92
N TYR A 100 -5.57 -1.06 10.31
CA TYR A 100 -6.26 0.23 10.18
C TYR A 100 -6.81 0.74 11.50
N GLU A 101 -7.24 -0.15 12.40
CA GLU A 101 -7.55 0.21 13.80
C GLU A 101 -6.34 0.77 14.55
N ARG A 102 -5.12 0.26 14.30
CA ARG A 102 -3.89 0.81 14.91
C ARG A 102 -3.54 2.17 14.31
N LEU A 103 -3.61 2.31 12.99
CA LEU A 103 -3.37 3.57 12.29
C LEU A 103 -4.34 4.66 12.77
N ALA A 104 -5.64 4.34 12.86
CA ALA A 104 -6.69 5.28 13.29
C ALA A 104 -6.62 5.66 14.79
N LYS A 105 -5.84 4.94 15.60
CA LYS A 105 -5.57 5.27 17.01
C LYS A 105 -4.38 6.23 17.20
N SER A 106 -3.64 6.51 16.14
CA SER A 106 -2.56 7.50 16.13
C SER A 106 -3.09 8.88 15.70
N ASP A 107 -2.21 9.87 15.61
CA ASP A 107 -2.55 11.22 15.11
C ASP A 107 -2.48 11.30 13.56
N LEU A 108 -2.53 10.15 12.87
CA LEU A 108 -2.61 10.08 11.41
C LEU A 108 -4.01 10.40 10.89
N GLU A 109 -4.06 11.23 9.85
CA GLU A 109 -5.22 11.35 8.98
C GLU A 109 -5.26 10.15 8.02
N VAL A 110 -6.08 9.14 8.31
CA VAL A 110 -6.21 7.93 7.49
C VAL A 110 -7.39 8.08 6.53
N HIS A 111 -7.11 8.01 5.24
CA HIS A 111 -8.08 8.13 4.16
C HIS A 111 -8.12 6.84 3.34
N VAL A 112 -9.29 6.24 3.18
CA VAL A 112 -9.48 5.01 2.42
C VAL A 112 -10.38 5.24 1.22
N TYR A 113 -10.03 4.65 0.08
CA TYR A 113 -10.69 4.85 -1.20
C TYR A 113 -11.16 3.51 -1.76
N GLY A 114 -12.43 3.39 -2.16
CA GLY A 114 -12.93 2.16 -2.78
C GLY A 114 -14.38 2.23 -3.24
N VAL A 115 -14.80 1.19 -3.95
CA VAL A 115 -16.20 0.96 -4.31
C VAL A 115 -16.99 0.62 -3.04
N PRO A 116 -18.20 1.20 -2.84
CA PRO A 116 -19.01 0.99 -1.63
C PRO A 116 -19.77 -0.34 -1.63
N ASP A 117 -19.04 -1.46 -1.75
CA ASP A 117 -19.60 -2.81 -1.65
C ASP A 117 -19.71 -3.33 -0.20
N ALA A 118 -19.12 -2.61 0.75
CA ALA A 118 -19.29 -2.80 2.19
C ALA A 118 -19.11 -1.47 2.95
N VAL A 119 -19.54 -1.45 4.21
CA VAL A 119 -19.28 -0.34 5.14
C VAL A 119 -18.07 -0.71 6.01
N PRO A 120 -16.96 0.04 5.95
CA PRO A 120 -15.83 -0.17 6.84
C PRO A 120 -16.21 0.01 8.32
N GLU A 121 -15.91 -0.99 9.16
CA GLU A 121 -16.18 -1.00 10.61
C GLU A 121 -14.97 -0.52 11.42
N VAL A 122 -14.30 0.55 10.97
CA VAL A 122 -13.13 1.12 11.65
C VAL A 122 -13.41 2.58 11.95
N ASP A 123 -13.43 2.94 13.23
CA ASP A 123 -13.59 4.34 13.66
C ASP A 123 -12.30 5.14 13.38
N GLY A 124 -12.44 6.44 13.12
CA GLY A 124 -11.30 7.35 12.95
C GLY A 124 -10.65 7.33 11.56
N ILE A 125 -11.25 6.68 10.57
CA ILE A 125 -10.84 6.77 9.16
C ILE A 125 -11.84 7.60 8.36
N THR A 126 -11.34 8.30 7.33
CA THR A 126 -12.17 8.99 6.34
C THR A 126 -12.36 8.09 5.13
N VAL A 127 -13.61 7.77 4.79
CA VAL A 127 -13.95 6.92 3.64
C VAL A 127 -14.32 7.78 2.44
N HIS A 128 -13.65 7.55 1.33
CA HIS A 128 -13.94 8.12 0.01
C HIS A 128 -14.49 7.02 -0.87
N ALA A 129 -15.81 7.04 -1.10
CA ALA A 129 -16.48 5.99 -1.85
C ALA A 129 -16.91 6.48 -3.23
N GLY A 130 -16.71 5.65 -4.26
CA GLY A 130 -17.19 5.92 -5.61
C GLY A 130 -17.08 4.73 -6.55
N GLU A 131 -17.76 4.80 -7.69
CA GLU A 131 -17.90 3.66 -8.61
C GLU A 131 -17.10 3.80 -9.92
N SER A 132 -16.38 4.91 -10.09
CA SER A 132 -15.62 5.18 -11.31
C SER A 132 -14.46 4.19 -11.50
N GLU A 133 -13.97 4.06 -12.73
CA GLU A 133 -12.80 3.23 -13.06
C GLU A 133 -11.57 3.57 -12.22
N ARG A 134 -11.44 4.81 -11.73
CA ARG A 134 -10.34 5.19 -10.84
C ARG A 134 -10.37 4.41 -9.54
N TYR A 135 -11.54 4.26 -8.91
CA TYR A 135 -11.69 3.44 -7.71
C TYR A 135 -11.37 1.97 -8.01
N ARG A 136 -11.83 1.46 -9.17
CA ARG A 136 -11.68 0.04 -9.51
C ARG A 136 -10.27 -0.37 -9.94
N ARG A 137 -9.54 0.51 -10.62
CA ARG A 137 -8.30 0.16 -11.33
C ARG A 137 -7.03 0.78 -10.74
N SER A 138 -7.16 1.49 -9.61
CA SER A 138 -6.01 2.10 -8.94
C SER A 138 -5.69 1.34 -7.66
N TRP A 139 -4.42 1.10 -7.43
CA TRP A 139 -3.85 0.63 -6.17
C TRP A 139 -2.81 1.66 -5.76
N PHE A 140 -3.06 2.38 -4.67
CA PHE A 140 -2.10 3.33 -4.15
C PHE A 140 -2.04 3.28 -2.64
N VAL A 141 -0.86 3.62 -2.11
CA VAL A 141 -0.63 3.92 -0.70
C VAL A 141 0.28 5.14 -0.69
N VAL A 142 -0.21 6.27 -0.19
CA VAL A 142 0.50 7.55 -0.22
C VAL A 142 0.62 8.06 1.21
N PHE A 143 1.84 8.07 1.73
CA PHE A 143 2.14 8.61 3.04
C PHE A 143 2.85 9.96 2.92
N ARG A 144 2.17 11.01 3.40
CA ARG A 144 2.70 12.37 3.54
C ARG A 144 2.93 12.69 5.01
N PRO A 145 4.16 12.47 5.50
CA PRO A 145 4.52 12.84 6.85
C PRO A 145 4.76 14.34 6.99
N PRO A 146 4.82 14.84 8.25
CA PRO A 146 5.30 16.20 8.53
C PRO A 146 6.76 16.44 8.09
N PRO A 147 7.23 17.70 8.13
CA PRO A 147 8.63 18.01 7.85
C PRO A 147 9.59 17.25 8.77
N GLY A 148 10.67 16.72 8.20
CA GLY A 148 11.70 15.98 8.94
C GLY A 148 11.59 14.45 8.84
N GLU A 149 10.42 13.94 8.47
CA GLU A 149 10.15 12.50 8.29
C GLU A 149 10.12 12.12 6.80
N GLU A 150 10.54 10.91 6.43
CA GLU A 150 10.66 10.49 5.04
C GLU A 150 9.28 10.11 4.42
N PRO A 151 8.88 10.72 3.29
CA PRO A 151 7.63 10.38 2.62
C PRO A 151 7.78 9.10 1.81
N ALA A 152 6.65 8.43 1.53
CA ALA A 152 6.66 7.26 0.65
C ALA A 152 5.33 7.15 -0.09
N ALA A 153 5.39 6.75 -1.36
CA ALA A 153 4.18 6.42 -2.10
C ALA A 153 4.38 5.22 -3.01
N LEU A 154 3.33 4.42 -3.15
CA LEU A 154 3.15 3.39 -4.16
C LEU A 154 1.97 3.81 -5.03
N LEU A 155 2.13 3.72 -6.34
CA LEU A 155 1.05 3.80 -7.32
C LEU A 155 1.17 2.60 -8.26
N ALA A 156 0.06 1.90 -8.44
CA ALA A 156 -0.10 0.87 -9.45
C ALA A 156 -1.45 1.05 -10.13
N MET A 157 -1.44 1.03 -11.46
CA MET A 157 -2.62 1.15 -12.30
C MET A 157 -2.80 -0.14 -13.07
N GLU A 158 -4.02 -0.66 -13.10
CA GLU A 158 -4.32 -1.83 -13.91
C GLU A 158 -4.17 -1.49 -15.40
N ALA A 159 -3.25 -2.16 -16.09
CA ALA A 159 -2.86 -1.90 -17.47
C ALA A 159 -3.66 -2.75 -18.46
N GLY A 160 -4.08 -2.13 -19.57
CA GLY A 160 -4.58 -2.85 -20.74
C GLY A 160 -6.02 -3.41 -20.64
N PRO A 161 -6.42 -4.25 -21.64
CA PRO A 161 -7.72 -4.93 -21.69
C PRO A 161 -7.77 -6.21 -20.84
N ASN A 162 -6.61 -6.70 -20.37
CA ASN A 162 -6.52 -7.90 -19.55
C ASN A 162 -6.66 -7.51 -18.08
N GLU A 163 -7.65 -8.07 -17.40
CA GLU A 163 -7.71 -7.99 -15.94
C GLU A 163 -6.42 -8.59 -15.35
N ASN A 164 -5.92 -7.98 -14.28
CA ASN A 164 -4.76 -8.40 -13.51
C ASN A 164 -3.36 -8.07 -14.05
N GLU A 165 -3.19 -7.18 -15.02
CA GLU A 165 -1.87 -6.61 -15.38
C GLU A 165 -1.71 -5.22 -14.76
N TRP A 166 -0.54 -4.88 -14.22
CA TRP A 166 -0.35 -3.66 -13.40
C TRP A 166 0.94 -2.97 -13.77
N ASP A 167 0.85 -1.68 -14.11
CA ASP A 167 2.00 -0.80 -14.21
C ASP A 167 2.17 -0.06 -12.89
N ALA A 168 3.34 -0.21 -12.28
CA ALA A 168 3.56 0.21 -10.92
C ALA A 168 4.90 0.92 -10.71
N MET A 169 4.91 1.77 -9.70
CA MET A 169 6.05 2.55 -9.24
C MET A 169 5.88 2.86 -7.75
N TRP A 170 6.97 2.85 -6.99
CA TRP A 170 7.02 3.51 -5.69
C TRP A 170 8.09 4.59 -5.67
N THR A 171 7.99 5.54 -4.75
CA THR A 171 8.87 6.69 -4.65
C THR A 171 8.98 7.17 -3.21
N TYR A 172 10.16 7.65 -2.84
CA TYR A 172 10.41 8.36 -1.58
C TYR A 172 10.69 9.86 -1.80
N ASP A 173 10.72 10.32 -3.06
CA ASP A 173 10.85 11.74 -3.38
C ASP A 173 9.63 12.55 -2.88
N ARG A 174 9.88 13.48 -1.95
CA ARG A 174 8.82 14.32 -1.34
C ARG A 174 8.01 15.08 -2.39
N GLY A 175 8.64 15.56 -3.46
CA GLY A 175 7.96 16.30 -4.52
C GLY A 175 6.97 15.44 -5.29
N ARG A 176 7.35 14.21 -5.66
CA ARG A 176 6.48 13.23 -6.31
C ARG A 176 5.36 12.75 -5.40
N VAL A 177 5.68 12.43 -4.13
CA VAL A 177 4.67 12.02 -3.14
C VAL A 177 3.64 13.12 -2.95
N GLY A 178 4.06 14.39 -2.84
CA GLY A 178 3.16 15.54 -2.75
C GLY A 178 2.23 15.63 -3.96
N ARG A 179 2.77 15.59 -5.18
CA ARG A 179 1.96 15.64 -6.41
C ARG A 179 0.98 14.47 -6.52
N LEU A 180 1.39 13.27 -6.11
CA LEU A 180 0.50 12.11 -6.12
C LEU A 180 -0.63 12.28 -5.10
N GLY A 181 -0.33 12.78 -3.90
CA GLY A 181 -1.34 13.15 -2.91
C GLY A 181 -2.36 14.15 -3.46
N ASP A 182 -1.89 15.22 -4.12
CA ASP A 182 -2.78 16.21 -4.74
C ASP A 182 -3.68 15.59 -5.83
N ILE A 183 -3.15 14.65 -6.63
CA ILE A 183 -3.94 13.93 -7.65
C ILE A 183 -5.02 13.05 -7.01
N VAL A 184 -4.68 12.35 -5.92
CA VAL A 184 -5.63 11.51 -5.19
C VAL A 184 -6.75 12.36 -4.60
N GLU A 185 -6.41 13.44 -3.90
CA GLU A 185 -7.38 14.32 -3.24
C GLU A 185 -8.36 15.01 -4.17
N ASN A 186 -7.92 15.37 -5.38
CA ASN A 186 -8.77 16.06 -6.36
C ASN A 186 -9.44 15.09 -7.35
N GLY A 187 -9.01 13.83 -7.35
CA GLY A 187 -9.29 12.88 -8.42
C GLY A 187 -10.19 11.72 -8.06
N PHE A 188 -10.48 11.56 -6.76
CA PHE A 188 -11.38 10.58 -6.18
C PHE A 188 -12.36 11.35 -5.29
#